data_AF-A0A6N2WHA7-F1
#
_entry.id   AF-A0A6N2WHA7-F1
#
_cell.length_a   1.000
_cell.length_b   1.000
_cell.length_c   1.000
_cell.angle_alpha   90.00
_cell.angle_beta   90.00
_cell.angle_gamma   90.00
#
_symmetry.space_group_name_H-M   'P 1'
#
loop_
_entity.id
_entity.type
_entity.pdbx_description
1 polymer ?
#
loop_
_entity_poly.entity_id
_entity_poly.type
_entity_poly.pdbx_seq_one_letter_code
_entity_poly.pdbx_strand_id
1 'polypeptide(L)'
;MEKCEDIRHTIGMKEMYAQRKETVERLFGTAKENHGFRYTQMIGKARMEMKVGLTFACMNLKKLAKMIARKGKRGAQKCLLLIKYTLFEPKTRKTLLEC
;
A
#
# COMPACT_ATOMS: atom_id res chain seq x y z
N MET A 1 2.50 -22.98 -17.22
CA MET A 1 2.55 -22.48 -15.84
C MET A 1 2.60 -20.96 -15.89
N GLU A 2 1.80 -20.28 -15.08
CA GLU A 2 1.79 -18.83 -14.98
C GLU A 2 3.08 -18.38 -14.25
N LYS A 3 3.86 -17.45 -14.82
CA LYS A 3 5.19 -17.04 -14.29
C LYS A 3 5.18 -16.66 -12.80
N CYS A 4 4.04 -16.21 -12.29
CA CYS A 4 3.83 -15.86 -10.90
C CYS A 4 4.00 -17.05 -9.94
N GLU A 5 3.57 -18.25 -10.34
CA GLU A 5 3.68 -19.46 -9.51
C GLU A 5 5.14 -19.92 -9.40
N ASP A 6 5.91 -19.82 -10.48
CA ASP A 6 7.34 -20.15 -10.45
C ASP A 6 8.12 -19.19 -9.53
N ILE A 7 7.80 -17.89 -9.56
CA ILE A 7 8.40 -16.86 -8.69
C ILE A 7 8.07 -17.13 -7.21
N ARG A 8 6.85 -17.62 -6.91
CA ARG A 8 6.41 -17.89 -5.54
C ARG A 8 7.27 -18.94 -4.83
N HIS A 9 7.81 -19.90 -5.56
CA HIS A 9 8.63 -20.97 -5.00
C HIS A 9 10.13 -20.66 -4.97
N THR A 10 10.54 -19.50 -5.50
CA THR A 10 11.94 -19.07 -5.50
C THR A 10 12.43 -18.73 -4.07
N ILE A 11 13.72 -18.95 -3.82
CA ILE A 11 14.39 -18.68 -2.54
C ILE A 11 14.20 -17.21 -2.15
N GLY A 12 13.81 -16.95 -0.90
CA GLY A 12 13.44 -15.62 -0.39
C GLY A 12 12.01 -15.16 -0.74
N MET A 13 11.53 -15.43 -1.96
CA MET A 13 10.15 -15.09 -2.35
C MET A 13 9.11 -15.93 -1.62
N LYS A 14 9.42 -17.20 -1.32
CA LYS A 14 8.54 -18.06 -0.53
C LYS A 14 8.24 -17.49 0.87
N GLU A 15 9.26 -16.95 1.54
CA GLU A 15 9.13 -16.35 2.87
C GLU A 15 8.36 -15.04 2.82
N MET A 16 8.67 -14.17 1.85
CA MET A 16 7.92 -12.94 1.59
C MET A 16 6.45 -13.22 1.27
N TYR A 17 6.19 -14.25 0.45
CA TYR A 17 4.83 -14.65 0.10
C TYR A 17 4.07 -15.19 1.31
N ALA A 18 4.75 -15.89 2.24
CA ALA A 18 4.11 -16.39 3.46
C ALA A 18 3.57 -15.25 4.35
N GLN A 19 4.19 -14.07 4.32
CA GLN A 19 3.73 -12.88 5.08
C GLN A 19 2.47 -12.23 4.49
N ARG A 20 2.03 -12.64 3.29
CA ARG A 20 0.82 -12.11 2.62
C ARG A 20 -0.44 -12.26 3.48
N LYS A 21 -0.58 -13.41 4.15
CA LYS A 21 -1.73 -13.72 5.01
C LYS A 21 -1.87 -12.74 6.18
N GLU A 22 -0.74 -12.29 6.73
CA GLU A 22 -0.68 -11.43 7.91
C GLU A 22 -0.82 -9.94 7.55
N THR A 23 -0.33 -9.56 6.37
CA THR A 23 -0.26 -8.17 5.93
C THR A 23 -1.40 -7.82 4.99
N VAL A 24 -1.43 -8.45 3.81
CA VAL A 24 -2.32 -8.12 2.70
C VAL A 24 -3.73 -8.64 2.97
N GLU A 25 -3.89 -9.94 3.21
CA GLU A 25 -5.21 -10.56 3.40
C GLU A 25 -5.92 -9.99 4.63
N ARG A 26 -5.19 -9.78 5.74
CA ARG A 26 -5.73 -9.14 6.94
C ARG A 26 -6.24 -7.72 6.68
N LEU A 27 -5.52 -6.94 5.87
CA LEU A 27 -5.93 -5.59 5.49
C LEU A 27 -7.21 -5.64 4.64
N PHE A 28 -7.27 -6.54 3.66
CA PHE A 28 -8.47 -6.73 2.84
C PHE A 28 -9.67 -7.22 3.66
N GLY A 29 -9.47 -8.10 4.65
CA GLY A 29 -10.53 -8.51 5.57
C GLY A 29 -11.10 -7.32 6.35
N THR A 30 -10.24 -6.48 6.90
CA THR A 30 -10.65 -5.23 7.59
C THR A 30 -11.40 -4.30 6.65
N ALA A 31 -10.93 -4.19 5.40
CA ALA A 31 -11.57 -3.35 4.39
C ALA A 31 -12.97 -3.86 4.01
N LYS A 32 -13.16 -5.18 3.93
CA LYS A 32 -14.46 -5.79 3.66
C LYS A 32 -15.44 -5.59 4.80
N GLU A 33 -15.06 -5.88 6.05
CA GLU A 33 -15.96 -5.77 7.20
C GLU A 33 -16.23 -4.32 7.60
N ASN A 34 -15.19 -3.51 7.78
CA ASN A 34 -15.34 -2.18 8.40
C ASN A 34 -15.65 -1.07 7.39
N HIS A 35 -15.28 -1.26 6.12
CA HIS A 35 -15.51 -0.27 5.06
C HIS A 35 -16.54 -0.74 4.01
N GLY A 36 -17.15 -1.91 4.24
CA GLY A 36 -18.27 -2.42 3.47
C GLY A 36 -17.93 -2.79 2.03
N PHE A 37 -16.70 -3.27 1.78
CA PHE A 37 -16.26 -3.75 0.46
C PHE A 37 -16.65 -5.20 0.15
N ARG A 38 -17.57 -5.80 0.92
CA ARG A 38 -18.21 -7.07 0.53
C ARG A 38 -19.01 -6.91 -0.76
N TYR A 39 -19.62 -5.75 -0.96
CA TYR A 39 -20.38 -5.40 -2.16
C TYR A 39 -20.03 -3.99 -2.66
N THR A 40 -20.29 -3.74 -3.93
CA THR A 40 -20.16 -2.41 -4.53
C THR A 40 -21.34 -1.53 -4.10
N GLN A 41 -21.06 -0.50 -3.30
CA GLN A 41 -22.10 0.41 -2.79
C GLN A 41 -22.41 1.58 -3.74
N MET A 42 -21.61 1.74 -4.80
CA MET A 42 -21.78 2.83 -5.76
C MET A 42 -21.85 2.27 -7.17
N ILE A 43 -22.64 2.95 -7.99
CA ILE A 43 -22.81 2.61 -9.41
C ILE A 43 -21.70 3.27 -10.22
N GLY A 44 -21.09 2.49 -11.11
CA GLY A 44 -20.04 2.94 -12.01
C GLY A 44 -18.62 2.74 -11.46
N LYS A 45 -17.72 2.32 -12.35
CA LYS A 45 -16.33 1.96 -12.04
C LYS A 45 -15.57 3.13 -11.41
N ALA A 46 -15.62 4.33 -12.01
CA ALA A 46 -14.88 5.50 -11.56
C ALA A 46 -15.21 5.91 -10.12
N ARG A 47 -16.49 5.87 -9.74
CA ARG A 47 -16.92 6.19 -8.37
C ARG A 47 -16.39 5.13 -7.41
N MET A 48 -16.54 3.85 -7.73
CA MET A 48 -16.06 2.78 -6.87
C MET A 48 -14.54 2.82 -6.69
N GLU A 49 -13.79 3.08 -7.76
CA GLU A 49 -12.33 3.27 -7.72
C GLU A 49 -11.93 4.41 -6.79
N MET A 50 -12.62 5.56 -6.85
CA MET A 50 -12.37 6.68 -5.96
C MET A 50 -12.59 6.32 -4.48
N LYS A 51 -13.69 5.65 -4.14
CA LYS A 51 -13.96 5.20 -2.75
C LYS A 51 -12.92 4.21 -2.27
N VAL A 52 -12.56 3.24 -3.11
CA VAL A 52 -11.54 2.25 -2.79
C VAL A 52 -10.20 2.95 -2.54
N GLY A 53 -9.77 3.81 -3.47
CA GLY A 53 -8.52 4.57 -3.37
C GLY A 53 -8.45 5.42 -2.11
N LEU A 54 -9.50 6.18 -1.82
CA LEU A 54 -9.57 7.01 -0.61
C LEU A 54 -9.50 6.16 0.67
N THR A 55 -10.21 5.04 0.71
CA THR A 55 -10.24 4.17 1.90
C THR A 55 -8.85 3.58 2.18
N PHE A 56 -8.17 3.07 1.15
CA PHE A 56 -6.81 2.53 1.30
C PHE A 56 -5.79 3.61 1.63
N ALA A 57 -5.91 4.81 1.06
CA ALA A 57 -5.08 5.95 1.43
C ALA A 57 -5.22 6.28 2.93
N CYS A 58 -6.46 6.38 3.43
CA CYS A 58 -6.72 6.63 4.85
C CYS A 58 -6.22 5.51 5.76
N MET A 59 -6.37 4.23 5.38
CA MET A 59 -5.82 3.10 6.13
C MET A 59 -4.29 3.16 6.22
N ASN A 60 -3.62 3.56 5.13
CA ASN A 60 -2.17 3.75 5.11
C ASN A 60 -1.74 4.92 6.01
N LEU A 61 -2.45 6.05 5.96
CA LEU A 61 -2.21 7.19 6.86
C LEU A 61 -2.36 6.79 8.33
N LYS A 62 -3.40 6.02 8.67
CA LYS A 62 -3.60 5.46 10.02
C LYS A 62 -2.43 4.57 10.44
N LYS A 63 -1.90 3.74 9.54
CA LYS A 63 -0.74 2.89 9.80
C LYS A 63 0.51 3.74 10.08
N LEU A 64 0.75 4.78 9.25
CA LEU A 64 1.87 5.71 9.43
C LEU A 64 1.76 6.45 10.77
N ALA A 65 0.59 7.00 11.11
CA ALA A 65 0.38 7.68 12.38
C ALA A 65 0.66 6.76 13.59
N LYS A 66 0.21 5.51 13.54
CA LYS A 66 0.51 4.50 14.56
C LYS A 66 2.01 4.17 14.65
N MET A 67 2.70 4.09 13.52
CA MET A 67 4.15 3.87 13.49
C MET A 67 4.91 5.04 14.12
N ILE A 68 4.51 6.27 13.80
CA ILE A 68 5.07 7.49 14.37
C ILE A 68 4.84 7.53 15.89
N ALA A 69 3.62 7.26 16.33
CA ALA A 69 3.28 7.23 17.76
C ALA A 69 4.12 6.20 18.53
N ARG A 70 4.33 5.01 17.96
CA ARG A 70 5.15 3.95 18.57
C ARG A 70 6.66 4.29 18.62
N LYS A 71 7.18 5.06 17.66
CA LYS A 71 8.61 5.43 17.59
C LYS A 71 8.99 6.65 18.44
N GLY A 72 8.02 7.38 19.00
CA GLY A 72 8.24 8.60 19.79
C GLY A 72 8.71 9.82 18.98
N LYS A 73 8.83 10.99 19.64
CA LYS A 73 9.13 12.30 19.00
C LYS A 73 10.41 12.31 18.13
N ARG A 74 11.46 11.57 18.53
CA ARG A 74 12.74 11.47 17.79
C ARG A 74 12.64 10.70 16.47
N GLY A 75 11.78 9.68 16.37
CA GLY A 75 11.56 8.93 15.14
C GLY A 75 10.65 9.64 14.14
N ALA A 76 9.72 10.46 14.64
CA ALA A 76 8.80 11.27 13.85
C ALA A 76 9.55 12.30 12.97
N GLN A 77 10.53 13.00 13.56
CA GLN A 77 11.34 14.01 12.86
C GLN A 77 12.19 13.40 11.74
N LYS A 78 12.82 12.23 11.96
CA LYS A 78 13.56 11.51 10.90
C LYS A 78 12.66 11.07 9.75
N CYS A 79 11.45 10.57 10.05
CA CYS A 79 10.49 10.13 9.04
C CYS A 79 9.97 11.32 8.20
N LEU A 80 9.67 12.44 8.86
CA LEU A 80 9.21 13.67 8.20
C LEU A 80 10.31 14.29 7.32
N LEU A 81 11.56 14.23 7.78
CA LEU A 81 12.73 14.69 7.02
C LEU A 81 12.91 13.84 5.75
N LEU A 82 12.81 12.51 5.87
CA LEU A 82 12.88 11.61 4.71
C LEU A 82 11.75 11.87 3.70
N ILE A 83 10.52 12.08 4.18
CA ILE A 83 9.38 12.42 3.31
C ILE A 83 9.60 13.77 2.60
N LYS A 84 10.20 14.77 3.28
CA LYS A 84 10.60 16.04 2.64
C LYS A 84 11.62 15.82 1.51
N TYR A 85 12.65 15.00 1.74
CA TYR A 85 13.66 14.71 0.71
C TYR A 85 13.08 13.93 -0.48
N THR A 86 12.16 12.98 -0.24
CA THR A 86 11.57 12.20 -1.33
C THR A 86 10.46 12.94 -2.10
N LEU A 87 9.78 13.91 -1.48
CA LEU A 87 8.84 14.80 -2.19
C LEU A 87 9.58 15.88 -3.00
N PHE A 88 10.81 16.23 -2.63
CA PHE A 88 11.69 17.17 -3.35
C PHE A 88 12.66 16.43 -4.29
N GLU A 89 12.22 15.35 -4.93
CA GLU A 89 12.86 14.86 -6.15
C GLU A 89 12.03 15.39 -7.33
N PRO A 90 12.52 16.38 -8.09
CA PRO A 90 11.80 16.89 -9.26
C PRO A 90 11.64 15.74 -10.25
N LYS A 91 10.40 15.43 -10.60
CA LYS A 91 10.00 14.39 -11.56
C LYS A 91 10.54 14.72 -12.96
N THR A 92 11.83 14.52 -13.20
CA THR A 92 12.48 14.66 -14.51
C THR A 92 13.21 13.36 -14.82
N ARG A 93 12.49 12.42 -15.44
CA ARG A 93 12.98 11.37 -16.36
C ARG A 93 11.92 10.27 -16.45
N LYS A 94 11.02 10.40 -17.42
CA LYS A 94 10.51 9.30 -18.27
C LYS A 94 9.99 9.90 -19.60
N THR A 95 10.87 10.58 -20.31
CA THR A 95 10.91 10.48 -21.78
C THR A 95 12.10 9.56 -22.08
N LEU A 96 12.00 8.73 -23.12
CA LEU A 96 12.93 7.64 -23.49
C LEU A 96 12.64 6.27 -22.83
N LEU A 97 11.51 5.66 -23.23
CA LEU A 97 11.47 4.22 -23.53
C LEU A 97 10.31 3.93 -24.50
N GLU A 98 10.36 4.57 -25.66
CA GLU A 98 9.78 4.03 -26.89
C GLU A 98 10.96 3.80 -27.83
N CYS A 99 11.43 2.55 -27.85
CA CYS A 99 12.18 1.89 -28.90
C CYS A 99 11.77 0.42 -28.83
#